data_AF-A0AAU9TLP5-F1
#
_entry.id   AF-A0AAU9TLP5-F1
#
_cell.length_a   1.000
_cell.length_b   1.000
_cell.length_c   1.000
_cell.angle_alpha   90.00
_cell.angle_beta   90.00
_cell.angle_gamma   90.00
#
_symmetry.space_group_name_H-M   'P 1'
#
loop_
_entity.id
_entity.type
_entity.pdbx_description
1 polymer ?
#
loop_
_entity_poly.entity_id
_entity_poly.type
_entity_poly.pdbx_seq_one_letter_code
_entity_poly.pdbx_strand_id
1 'polypeptide(L)'
;MGYGGTGTLRQNRLPKECPIAKVDTMKKRARGSYEFACQVPRPNLIAIYNQYMGGTDLMDAHVNNYRIGIRGKKWWWPIFTWLIDVSLNNAWILTRKSGRNISQLDFRREIAQTYLKKYGSPPKNGGRPSSARVLTGMRYDGENHFPKSIVNKRRCADENCKTIGRMECTKCNVGLCIKCFQTYHTK
;
A
#
# COMPACT_ATOMS: atom_id res chain seq x y z
N MET A 1 -6.39 18.90 -37.39
CA MET A 1 -5.56 17.69 -37.13
C MET A 1 -6.08 17.05 -35.85
N GLY A 2 -6.61 15.83 -35.91
CA GLY A 2 -7.18 15.14 -34.74
C GLY A 2 -6.16 14.21 -34.08
N TYR A 3 -6.44 13.78 -32.83
CA TYR A 3 -5.52 12.95 -32.05
C TYR A 3 -5.06 11.66 -32.75
N GLY A 4 -5.87 11.09 -33.64
CA GLY A 4 -5.49 9.91 -34.42
C GLY A 4 -4.41 10.17 -35.48
N GLY A 5 -4.12 11.43 -35.81
CA GLY A 5 -3.18 11.82 -36.88
C GLY A 5 -1.76 12.17 -36.41
N THR A 6 -1.49 12.22 -35.11
CA THR A 6 -0.19 12.68 -34.57
C THR A 6 0.83 11.57 -34.30
N GLY A 7 0.53 10.33 -34.70
CA GLY A 7 1.46 9.20 -34.67
C GLY A 7 1.80 8.70 -33.25
N THR A 8 2.61 9.44 -32.49
CA THR A 8 3.23 9.06 -31.21
C THR A 8 2.48 9.55 -29.97
N LEU A 9 1.56 10.50 -30.11
CA LEU A 9 0.80 11.09 -29.01
C LEU A 9 -0.38 10.20 -28.60
N ARG A 10 -0.25 9.54 -27.44
CA ARG A 10 -1.34 8.76 -26.84
C ARG A 10 -2.35 9.71 -26.16
N GLN A 11 -3.64 9.45 -26.35
CA GLN A 11 -4.73 10.26 -25.79
C GLN A 11 -4.63 10.47 -24.27
N ASN A 12 -4.12 9.47 -23.56
CA ASN A 12 -3.93 9.50 -22.10
C ASN A 12 -2.71 10.32 -21.62
N ARG A 13 -1.88 10.85 -22.52
CA ARG A 13 -0.72 11.71 -22.20
C ARG A 13 -0.97 13.19 -22.49
N LEU A 14 -2.15 13.55 -22.97
CA LEU A 14 -2.50 14.93 -23.32
C LEU A 14 -3.09 15.65 -22.09
N PRO A 15 -2.62 16.88 -21.79
CA PRO A 15 -3.21 17.68 -20.72
C PRO A 15 -4.69 17.97 -21.02
N LYS A 16 -5.50 18.15 -19.98
CA LYS A 16 -6.96 18.40 -20.12
C LYS A 16 -7.25 19.65 -20.97
N GLU A 17 -6.32 20.60 -20.99
CA GLU A 17 -6.37 21.86 -21.74
C GLU A 17 -5.56 21.78 -23.05
N CYS A 18 -5.55 20.63 -23.73
CA CYS A 18 -4.85 20.53 -25.00
C CYS A 18 -5.69 21.17 -26.14
N PRO A 19 -5.14 22.10 -26.93
CA PRO A 19 -5.86 22.79 -28.01
C PRO A 19 -6.24 21.90 -29.20
N ILE A 20 -5.90 20.61 -29.15
CA ILE A 20 -6.22 19.62 -30.19
C ILE A 20 -7.63 19.09 -29.93
N ALA A 21 -8.50 19.06 -30.94
CA ALA A 21 -9.85 18.52 -30.80
C ALA A 21 -9.89 16.98 -30.87
N LYS A 22 -10.84 16.34 -30.16
CA LYS A 22 -11.12 14.90 -30.32
C LYS A 22 -11.61 14.63 -31.73
N VAL A 23 -11.20 13.49 -32.31
CA VAL A 23 -11.65 13.08 -33.66
C VAL A 23 -13.18 13.04 -33.70
N ASP A 24 -13.82 12.53 -32.65
CA ASP A 24 -15.29 12.46 -32.51
C ASP A 24 -15.98 13.84 -32.41
N THR A 25 -15.24 14.88 -32.02
CA THR A 25 -15.75 16.25 -31.91
C THR A 25 -15.53 17.08 -33.18
N MET A 26 -14.83 16.57 -34.18
CA MET A 26 -14.57 17.27 -35.44
C MET A 26 -15.85 17.30 -36.29
N LYS A 27 -16.34 18.50 -36.56
CA LYS A 27 -17.53 18.76 -37.39
C LYS A 27 -17.29 19.99 -38.26
N LYS A 28 -18.08 20.11 -39.33
CA LYS A 28 -18.12 21.32 -40.18
C LYS A 28 -18.60 22.51 -39.33
N ARG A 29 -17.83 23.61 -39.29
CA ARG A 29 -18.20 24.83 -38.54
C ARG A 29 -18.83 25.86 -39.49
N ALA A 30 -19.55 26.85 -38.94
CA ALA A 30 -20.12 27.93 -39.73
C ALA A 30 -19.01 28.86 -40.27
N ARG A 31 -19.18 29.29 -41.53
CA ARG A 31 -18.23 30.10 -42.35
C ARG A 31 -16.88 29.42 -42.63
N GLY A 32 -16.83 28.63 -43.70
CA GLY A 32 -15.62 28.31 -44.47
C GLY A 32 -14.55 27.43 -43.82
N SER A 33 -14.61 27.20 -42.51
CA SER A 33 -13.62 26.42 -41.76
C SER A 33 -14.15 25.02 -41.40
N TYR A 34 -13.34 23.99 -41.64
CA TYR A 34 -13.64 22.62 -41.27
C TYR A 34 -12.41 21.96 -40.62
N GLU A 35 -12.66 21.19 -39.56
CA GLU A 35 -11.65 20.34 -38.93
C GLU A 35 -11.89 18.90 -39.40
N PHE A 36 -10.85 18.24 -39.89
CA PHE A 36 -10.90 16.83 -40.27
C PHE A 36 -9.63 16.11 -39.80
N ALA A 37 -9.76 14.80 -39.59
CA ALA A 37 -8.66 13.89 -39.36
C ALA A 37 -8.44 13.08 -40.64
N CYS A 38 -7.24 13.14 -41.20
CA CYS A 38 -6.83 12.26 -42.28
C CYS A 38 -5.89 11.18 -41.73
N GLN A 39 -6.06 9.95 -42.21
CA GLN A 39 -5.09 8.88 -41.97
C GLN A 39 -3.91 9.11 -42.91
N VAL A 40 -2.76 9.47 -42.36
CA VAL A 40 -1.54 9.65 -43.14
C VAL A 40 -0.83 8.30 -43.25
N PRO A 41 -0.49 7.83 -44.46
CA PRO A 41 0.27 6.60 -44.62
C PRO A 41 1.60 6.75 -43.89
N ARG A 42 1.86 5.86 -42.93
CA ARG A 42 3.12 5.80 -42.18
C ARG A 42 3.95 4.62 -42.68
N PRO A 43 5.28 4.77 -42.82
CA PRO A 43 6.16 3.64 -43.07
C PRO A 43 6.01 2.55 -42.00
N ASN A 44 6.06 1.28 -42.43
CA ASN A 44 5.93 0.14 -41.52
C ASN A 44 7.02 0.14 -40.43
N LEU A 45 8.21 0.67 -40.73
CA LEU A 45 9.29 0.85 -39.76
C LEU A 45 8.86 1.66 -38.53
N ILE A 46 8.10 2.75 -38.75
CA ILE A 46 7.59 3.60 -37.66
C ILE A 46 6.52 2.86 -36.85
N ALA A 47 5.70 2.03 -37.51
CA ALA A 47 4.71 1.21 -36.83
C ALA A 47 5.37 0.19 -35.88
N ILE A 48 6.39 -0.53 -36.36
CA ILE A 48 7.16 -1.50 -35.57
C ILE A 48 7.85 -0.79 -34.40
N TYR A 49 8.52 0.35 -34.65
CA TYR A 49 9.15 1.12 -33.58
C TYR A 49 8.14 1.51 -32.49
N ASN A 50 7.00 2.09 -32.85
CA ASN A 50 5.97 2.51 -31.91
C ASN A 50 5.33 1.35 -31.14
N GLN A 51 5.29 0.16 -31.74
CA GLN A 51 4.78 -1.05 -31.09
C GLN A 51 5.71 -1.54 -29.97
N TYR A 52 7.04 -1.46 -30.17
CA TYR A 52 8.02 -2.03 -29.25
C TYR A 52 8.77 -1.01 -28.36
N MET A 53 8.75 0.29 -28.67
CA MET A 53 9.49 1.32 -27.91
C MET A 53 9.07 1.46 -26.43
N GLY A 54 7.85 1.04 -26.08
CA GLY A 54 7.25 1.31 -24.77
C GLY A 54 7.68 0.38 -23.63
N GLY A 55 8.57 -0.58 -23.87
CA GLY A 55 8.96 -1.57 -22.86
C GLY A 55 9.61 -0.96 -21.62
N THR A 56 10.51 0.02 -21.82
CA THR A 56 11.22 0.72 -20.74
C THR A 56 10.29 1.60 -19.92
N ASP A 57 9.44 2.40 -20.59
CA ASP A 57 8.40 3.22 -19.96
C ASP A 57 7.46 2.38 -19.08
N LEU A 58 7.07 1.19 -19.57
CA LEU A 58 6.19 0.27 -18.85
C LEU A 58 6.88 -0.30 -17.61
N MET A 59 8.15 -0.69 -17.73
CA MET A 59 8.94 -1.16 -16.59
C MET A 59 9.05 -0.05 -15.53
N ASP A 60 9.39 1.17 -15.94
CA ASP A 60 9.53 2.30 -15.01
C ASP A 60 8.20 2.60 -14.30
N ALA A 61 7.08 2.60 -15.02
CA ALA A 61 5.75 2.73 -14.42
C ALA A 61 5.44 1.62 -13.41
N HIS A 62 5.73 0.36 -13.74
CA HIS A 62 5.50 -0.76 -12.81
C HIS A 62 6.41 -0.73 -11.58
N VAL A 63 7.66 -0.29 -11.74
CA VAL A 63 8.60 -0.09 -10.63
C VAL A 63 8.11 1.04 -9.73
N ASN A 64 7.70 2.17 -10.31
CA ASN A 64 7.23 3.32 -9.56
C ASN A 64 5.97 3.04 -8.73
N ASN A 65 5.05 2.21 -9.23
CA ASN A 65 3.82 1.83 -8.51
C ASN A 65 4.05 1.14 -7.16
N TYR A 66 5.17 0.43 -7.00
CA TYR A 66 5.49 -0.33 -5.79
C TYR A 66 6.90 -0.06 -5.27
N ARG A 67 7.45 1.11 -5.60
CA ARG A 67 8.83 1.47 -5.29
C ARG A 67 9.13 1.36 -3.80
N ILE A 68 10.28 0.79 -3.46
CA ILE A 68 10.77 0.74 -2.08
C ILE A 68 11.01 2.16 -1.56
N GLY A 69 10.15 2.62 -0.64
CA GLY A 69 10.18 3.97 -0.07
C GLY A 69 11.20 4.19 1.07
N ILE A 70 12.08 3.22 1.33
CA ILE A 70 13.06 3.31 2.41
C ILE A 70 14.14 4.32 2.01
N ARG A 71 14.32 5.38 2.81
CA ARG A 71 15.37 6.37 2.58
C ARG A 71 16.70 5.92 3.22
N GLY A 72 17.74 5.86 2.41
CA GLY A 72 19.11 5.64 2.87
C GLY A 72 19.96 6.90 2.68
N LYS A 73 20.94 7.11 3.56
CA LYS A 73 21.87 8.25 3.49
C LYS A 73 22.99 8.08 2.46
N LYS A 74 23.24 6.84 2.02
CA LYS A 74 24.33 6.49 1.11
C LYS A 74 23.88 6.69 -0.34
N TRP A 75 24.73 7.30 -1.17
CA TRP A 75 24.42 7.62 -2.57
C TRP A 75 24.02 6.39 -3.41
N TRP A 76 24.55 5.21 -3.08
CA TRP A 76 24.26 3.96 -3.79
C TRP A 76 22.93 3.31 -3.36
N TRP A 77 22.33 3.77 -2.25
CA TRP A 77 21.13 3.15 -1.71
C TRP A 77 19.94 3.17 -2.70
N PRO A 78 19.64 4.28 -3.40
CA PRO A 78 18.60 4.28 -4.43
C PRO A 78 18.87 3.31 -5.58
N ILE A 79 20.14 3.08 -5.96
CA ILE A 79 20.51 2.13 -7.01
C ILE A 79 20.23 0.70 -6.54
N PHE A 80 20.62 0.39 -5.31
CA PHE A 80 20.40 -0.93 -4.72
C PHE A 80 18.90 -1.27 -4.60
N THR A 81 18.09 -0.36 -4.06
CA THR A 81 16.64 -0.61 -3.92
C THR A 81 15.94 -0.69 -5.28
N TRP A 82 16.36 0.13 -6.25
CA TRP A 82 15.86 0.05 -7.62
C TRP A 82 16.17 -1.29 -8.28
N LEU A 83 17.37 -1.86 -8.10
CA LEU A 83 17.73 -3.19 -8.61
C LEU A 83 16.80 -4.29 -8.06
N ILE A 84 16.42 -4.21 -6.78
CA ILE A 84 15.47 -5.15 -6.18
C ILE A 84 14.09 -4.99 -6.82
N ASP A 85 13.60 -3.77 -6.97
CA ASP A 85 12.30 -3.50 -7.57
C ASP A 85 12.21 -3.99 -9.03
N VAL A 86 13.26 -3.76 -9.83
CA VAL A 86 13.37 -4.26 -11.21
C VAL A 86 13.39 -5.78 -11.24
N SER A 87 14.18 -6.41 -10.36
CA SER A 87 14.26 -7.87 -10.26
C SER A 87 12.89 -8.48 -9.93
N LEU A 88 12.15 -7.89 -8.99
CA LEU A 88 10.79 -8.29 -8.65
C LEU A 88 9.82 -8.10 -9.82
N ASN A 89 9.94 -7.01 -10.57
CA ASN A 89 9.11 -6.78 -11.75
C ASN A 89 9.36 -7.83 -12.84
N ASN A 90 10.63 -8.14 -13.13
CA ASN A 90 11.02 -9.16 -14.10
C ASN A 90 10.51 -10.55 -13.69
N ALA A 91 10.66 -10.92 -12.41
CA ALA A 91 10.17 -12.20 -11.89
C ALA A 91 8.63 -12.29 -11.99
N TRP A 92 7.91 -11.19 -11.76
CA TRP A 92 6.46 -11.12 -11.94
C TRP A 92 6.06 -11.31 -13.41
N ILE A 93 6.75 -10.65 -14.35
CA ILE A 93 6.51 -10.83 -15.80
C ILE A 93 6.73 -12.29 -16.21
N LEU A 94 7.81 -12.92 -15.76
CA LEU A 94 8.09 -14.33 -16.04
C LEU A 94 7.00 -15.25 -15.46
N THR A 95 6.54 -14.98 -14.24
CA THR A 95 5.46 -15.74 -13.59
C THR A 95 4.16 -15.67 -14.41
N ARG A 96 3.83 -14.49 -14.95
CA ARG A 96 2.68 -14.31 -15.84
C ARG A 96 2.85 -15.03 -17.18
N LYS A 97 4.06 -15.01 -17.75
CA LYS A 97 4.38 -15.77 -18.97
C LYS A 97 4.30 -17.29 -18.76
N SER A 98 4.52 -17.76 -17.54
CA SER A 98 4.35 -19.16 -17.14
C SER A 98 2.87 -19.59 -16.97
N GLY A 99 1.91 -18.68 -17.22
CA GLY A 99 0.48 -18.97 -17.12
C GLY A 99 -0.15 -18.64 -15.75
N ARG A 100 0.62 -18.14 -14.78
CA ARG A 100 0.08 -17.73 -13.48
C ARG A 100 -0.31 -16.26 -13.51
N ASN A 101 -1.62 -16.00 -13.61
CA ASN A 101 -2.17 -14.64 -13.65
C ASN A 101 -2.36 -14.08 -12.23
N ILE A 102 -1.32 -13.44 -11.69
CA ILE A 102 -1.31 -12.82 -10.35
C ILE A 102 -1.06 -11.32 -10.45
N SER A 103 -1.68 -10.54 -9.56
CA SER A 103 -1.41 -9.10 -9.46
C SER A 103 0.03 -8.86 -8.97
N GLN A 104 0.61 -7.72 -9.34
CA GLN A 104 1.98 -7.37 -8.90
C GLN A 104 2.06 -7.22 -7.37
N LEU A 105 0.99 -6.73 -6.73
CA LEU A 105 0.88 -6.61 -5.27
C LEU A 105 0.89 -7.98 -4.58
N ASP A 106 0.06 -8.90 -5.06
CA ASP A 106 -0.06 -10.23 -4.43
C ASP A 106 1.23 -11.04 -4.62
N PHE A 107 1.86 -10.93 -5.79
CA PHE A 107 3.15 -11.53 -6.05
C PHE A 107 4.22 -11.04 -5.06
N ARG A 108 4.32 -9.72 -4.84
CA ARG A 108 5.24 -9.14 -3.85
C ARG A 108 4.91 -9.59 -2.43
N ARG A 109 3.63 -9.68 -2.08
CA ARG A 109 3.16 -10.15 -0.76
C ARG A 109 3.57 -11.61 -0.52
N GLU A 110 3.39 -12.49 -1.50
CA GLU A 110 3.80 -13.90 -1.41
C GLU A 110 5.30 -14.04 -1.17
N ILE A 111 6.11 -13.28 -1.92
CA ILE A 111 7.57 -13.27 -1.72
C ILE A 111 7.90 -12.81 -0.30
N ALA A 112 7.37 -11.66 0.13
CA ALA A 112 7.64 -11.13 1.47
C ALA A 112 7.25 -12.12 2.58
N GLN A 113 6.07 -12.73 2.49
CA GLN A 113 5.62 -13.75 3.44
C GLN A 113 6.51 -15.00 3.44
N THR A 114 6.95 -15.46 2.26
CA THR A 114 7.83 -16.62 2.13
C THR A 114 9.19 -16.37 2.78
N TYR A 115 9.79 -15.21 2.54
CA TYR A 115 11.06 -14.83 3.16
C TYR A 115 10.92 -14.65 4.68
N LEU A 116 9.84 -14.03 5.15
CA LEU A 116 9.59 -13.88 6.59
C LEU A 116 9.35 -15.23 7.28
N LYS A 117 8.65 -16.18 6.65
CA LYS A 117 8.46 -17.52 7.22
C LYS A 117 9.75 -18.33 7.24
N LYS A 118 10.58 -18.21 6.20
CA LYS A 118 11.79 -19.02 6.02
C LYS A 118 13.00 -18.48 6.80
N TYR A 119 13.16 -17.16 6.84
CA TYR A 119 14.33 -16.49 7.41
C TYR A 119 13.98 -15.51 8.54
N GLY A 120 12.71 -15.26 8.80
CA GLY A 120 12.30 -14.40 9.89
C GLY A 120 12.57 -15.06 11.23
N SER A 121 13.11 -14.29 12.17
CA SER A 121 13.10 -14.69 13.57
C SER A 121 11.69 -14.50 14.13
N PRO A 122 11.19 -15.43 14.97
CA PRO A 122 9.98 -15.16 15.72
C PRO A 122 10.17 -13.86 16.51
N PRO A 123 9.13 -13.02 16.64
CA PRO A 123 9.25 -11.81 17.45
C PRO A 123 9.72 -12.23 18.84
N LYS A 124 10.92 -11.77 19.24
CA LYS A 124 11.36 -11.89 20.63
C LYS A 124 10.29 -11.19 21.46
N ASN A 125 9.65 -11.92 22.37
CA ASN A 125 8.78 -11.35 23.39
C ASN A 125 9.46 -10.10 23.98
N GLY A 126 8.99 -8.89 23.65
CA GLY A 126 9.78 -7.70 23.93
C GLY A 126 9.19 -6.36 23.49
N GLY A 127 7.88 -6.31 23.26
CA GLY A 127 7.15 -5.06 23.09
C GLY A 127 5.94 -5.05 24.01
N ARG A 128 5.59 -3.88 24.57
CA ARG A 128 4.32 -3.66 25.27
C ARG A 128 3.21 -4.22 24.38
N PRO A 129 2.39 -5.19 24.81
CA PRO A 129 1.23 -5.57 24.02
C PRO A 129 0.47 -4.28 23.72
N SER A 130 0.23 -4.01 22.43
CA SER A 130 -0.81 -3.04 22.04
C SER A 130 -1.99 -3.36 22.92
N SER A 131 -2.46 -2.37 23.70
CA SER A 131 -3.50 -2.54 24.72
C SER A 131 -4.56 -3.47 24.16
N ALA A 132 -4.49 -4.74 24.51
CA ALA A 132 -5.52 -5.70 24.18
C ALA A 132 -6.65 -5.21 25.07
N ARG A 133 -7.51 -4.35 24.50
CA ARG A 133 -8.68 -3.85 25.19
C ARG A 133 -9.42 -5.12 25.60
N VAL A 134 -9.47 -5.35 26.91
CA VAL A 134 -10.23 -6.47 27.48
C VAL A 134 -11.59 -6.44 26.80
N LEU A 135 -12.00 -7.59 26.25
CA LEU A 135 -13.28 -7.70 25.55
C LEU A 135 -14.38 -7.14 26.44
N THR A 136 -15.18 -6.21 25.91
CA THR A 136 -16.24 -5.50 26.64
C THR A 136 -17.16 -6.45 27.39
N GLY A 137 -17.50 -7.60 26.79
CA GLY A 137 -18.32 -8.64 27.43
C GLY A 137 -17.66 -9.31 28.63
N MET A 138 -16.34 -9.47 28.65
CA MET A 138 -15.60 -10.05 29.79
C MET A 138 -15.36 -9.01 30.90
N ARG A 139 -15.35 -7.73 30.55
CA ARG A 139 -15.12 -6.63 31.48
C ARG A 139 -16.36 -6.32 32.34
N TYR A 140 -17.55 -6.46 31.76
CA TYR A 140 -18.82 -6.04 32.36
C TYR A 140 -19.76 -7.20 32.71
N ASP A 141 -19.25 -8.42 32.79
CA ASP A 141 -20.05 -9.61 33.14
C ASP A 141 -20.40 -9.70 34.63
N GLY A 142 -19.91 -8.79 35.47
CA GLY A 142 -20.28 -8.71 36.89
C GLY A 142 -19.77 -9.87 37.75
N GLU A 143 -19.06 -10.83 37.16
CA GLU A 143 -18.68 -12.08 37.81
C GLU A 143 -17.16 -12.30 37.77
N ASN A 144 -16.60 -12.86 38.85
CA ASN A 144 -15.22 -13.36 38.91
C ASN A 144 -14.10 -12.31 38.69
N HIS A 145 -14.34 -11.04 39.07
CA HIS A 145 -13.30 -10.00 39.09
C HIS A 145 -12.71 -9.86 40.49
N PHE A 146 -11.61 -10.55 40.77
CA PHE A 146 -10.94 -10.49 42.07
C PHE A 146 -9.61 -9.74 42.01
N PRO A 147 -9.29 -8.90 43.02
CA PRO A 147 -8.00 -8.25 43.12
C PRO A 147 -6.90 -9.24 43.54
N LYS A 148 -5.79 -9.24 42.80
CA LYS A 148 -4.58 -10.02 43.11
C LYS A 148 -3.37 -9.09 43.25
N SER A 149 -2.54 -9.36 44.25
CA SER A 149 -1.29 -8.63 44.46
C SER A 149 -0.19 -9.13 43.50
N ILE A 150 0.57 -8.21 42.95
CA ILE A 150 1.67 -8.48 42.01
C ILE A 150 3.01 -7.93 42.50
N VAL A 151 4.09 -8.65 42.18
CA VAL A 151 5.46 -8.25 42.52
C VAL A 151 5.85 -6.97 41.77
N ASN A 152 5.55 -6.92 40.48
CA ASN A 152 5.88 -5.80 39.60
C ASN A 152 4.80 -4.72 39.65
N LYS A 153 5.20 -3.46 39.73
CA LYS A 153 4.27 -2.33 39.74
C LYS A 153 3.61 -2.16 38.37
N ARG A 154 2.30 -1.90 38.32
CA ARG A 154 1.53 -1.59 37.10
C ARG A 154 0.77 -0.28 37.26
N ARG A 155 0.57 0.46 36.16
CA ARG A 155 -0.26 1.66 36.12
C ARG A 155 -1.74 1.26 36.10
N CYS A 156 -2.59 2.05 36.75
CA CYS A 156 -4.03 1.90 36.65
C CYS A 156 -4.50 1.96 35.19
N ALA A 157 -5.43 1.09 34.80
CA ALA A 157 -6.02 1.03 33.47
C ALA A 157 -7.21 2.00 33.26
N ASP A 158 -7.69 2.65 34.33
CA ASP A 158 -8.74 3.66 34.25
C ASP A 158 -8.19 4.94 33.57
N GLU A 159 -8.94 5.49 32.60
CA GLU A 159 -8.55 6.64 31.79
C GLU A 159 -8.27 7.90 32.64
N ASN A 160 -8.94 8.02 33.79
CA ASN A 160 -8.84 9.17 34.68
C ASN A 160 -7.85 8.96 35.83
N CYS A 161 -7.15 7.82 35.88
CA CYS A 161 -6.27 7.47 36.98
C CYS A 161 -4.80 7.35 36.56
N LYS A 162 -3.92 8.09 37.24
CA LYS A 162 -2.46 8.05 37.02
C LYS A 162 -1.70 7.22 38.06
N THR A 163 -2.42 6.60 39.00
CA THR A 163 -1.82 5.86 40.12
C THR A 163 -1.07 4.62 39.62
N ILE A 164 0.06 4.33 40.27
CA ILE A 164 0.83 3.10 40.07
C ILE A 164 0.62 2.23 41.30
N GLY A 165 0.15 1.01 41.09
CA GLY A 165 -0.17 0.07 42.16
C GLY A 165 0.49 -1.28 41.95
N ARG A 166 0.30 -2.16 42.94
CA ARG A 166 0.71 -3.57 42.91
C ARG A 166 -0.50 -4.50 42.91
N MET A 167 -1.59 -4.07 42.30
CA MET A 167 -2.81 -4.87 42.21
C MET A 167 -3.25 -5.01 40.77
N GLU A 168 -3.73 -6.19 40.42
CA GLU A 168 -4.35 -6.49 39.13
C GLU A 168 -5.66 -7.27 39.30
N CYS A 169 -6.54 -7.19 38.31
CA CYS A 169 -7.70 -8.07 38.23
C CYS A 169 -7.27 -9.44 37.68
N THR A 170 -7.66 -10.52 38.37
CA THR A 170 -7.36 -11.91 37.98
C THR A 170 -7.89 -12.31 36.61
N LYS A 171 -9.07 -11.82 36.25
CA LYS A 171 -9.76 -12.14 34.99
C LYS A 171 -9.35 -11.23 33.84
N CYS A 172 -9.32 -9.91 34.09
CA CYS A 172 -8.98 -8.91 33.08
C CYS A 172 -7.47 -8.74 32.86
N ASN A 173 -6.62 -9.20 33.78
CA ASN A 173 -5.15 -9.03 33.76
C ASN A 173 -4.71 -7.57 33.54
N VAL A 174 -5.44 -6.64 34.17
CA VAL A 174 -5.17 -5.20 34.14
C VAL A 174 -4.83 -4.69 35.53
N GLY A 175 -3.88 -3.76 35.62
CA GLY A 175 -3.54 -3.07 36.86
C GLY A 175 -4.63 -2.08 37.25
N LEU A 176 -5.15 -2.15 38.47
CA LEU A 176 -6.22 -1.27 38.96
C LEU A 176 -5.94 -0.77 40.38
N CYS A 177 -6.33 0.48 40.62
CA CYS A 177 -6.32 1.08 41.95
C CYS A 177 -7.54 0.62 42.77
N ILE A 178 -7.49 0.60 44.10
CA ILE A 178 -8.63 0.18 44.95
C ILE A 178 -9.90 0.97 44.59
N LYS A 179 -9.77 2.30 44.43
CA LYS A 179 -10.88 3.21 44.08
C LYS A 179 -11.45 2.95 42.68
N CYS A 180 -10.61 2.47 41.77
CA CYS A 180 -10.90 2.31 40.35
C CYS A 180 -11.40 0.90 40.03
N PHE A 181 -11.29 -0.05 40.98
CA PHE A 181 -11.54 -1.46 40.71
C PHE A 181 -13.01 -1.71 40.39
N GLN A 182 -13.92 -1.14 41.19
CA GLN A 182 -15.35 -1.27 40.96
C GLN A 182 -15.77 -0.48 39.71
N THR A 183 -15.39 0.79 39.61
CA THR A 183 -15.76 1.68 38.49
C THR A 183 -15.31 1.13 37.14
N TYR A 184 -14.19 0.41 37.09
CA TYR A 184 -13.69 -0.18 35.87
C TYR A 184 -14.57 -1.34 35.36
N HIS A 185 -15.23 -2.11 36.24
CA HIS A 185 -16.00 -3.31 35.87
C HIS A 185 -17.53 -3.10 35.86
N THR A 186 -18.03 -1.91 36.20
CA THR A 186 -19.47 -1.62 36.34
C THR A 186 -20.00 -0.57 35.36
N LYS A 187 -19.42 -0.46 34.15
CA LYS A 187 -19.82 0.56 33.18
C LYS A 187 -20.90 0.06 32.22
#